data_AF-A0A922VL99-F1
#
_entry.id   AF-A0A922VL99-F1
#
_cell.length_a   1.000
_cell.length_b   1.000
_cell.length_c   1.000
_cell.angle_alpha   90.00
_cell.angle_beta   90.00
_cell.angle_gamma   90.00
#
_symmetry.space_group_name_H-M   'P 1'
#
loop_
_entity.id
_entity.type
_entity.pdbx_description
1 polymer ?
#
loop_
_entity_poly.entity_id
_entity_poly.type
_entity_poly.pdbx_seq_one_letter_code
_entity_poly.pdbx_strand_id
1 'polypeptide(L)'
;MISSPPYATRIDYVVATRPELAVLSVQSGQPMSSLRNAMLGTPTMTSPAQDAKIPWLLMSDTASRFLGQVAAHRSKASAGYYSRYFEQYFRGLASAVSEMTRVCTEDAPIALVVQDSYYKEVRLDLAAVLREMLTATGRSTFQEKSFSTGTRAATNPKVREYRSTFKARETLLLAVP
;
A
#
# COMPACT_ATOMS: atom_id res chain seq x y z
N MET A 1 -9.48 -5.60 -15.03
CA MET A 1 -8.12 -5.18 -14.63
C MET A 1 -7.57 -6.13 -13.57
N ILE A 2 -6.28 -6.50 -13.65
CA ILE A 2 -5.60 -7.30 -12.63
C ILE A 2 -4.34 -6.54 -12.19
N SER A 3 -4.13 -6.38 -10.88
CA SER A 3 -2.95 -5.69 -10.33
C SER A 3 -2.59 -6.17 -8.93
N SER A 4 -1.39 -5.83 -8.47
CA SER A 4 -0.94 -6.02 -7.09
C SER A 4 -0.20 -4.75 -6.65
N PRO A 5 -0.86 -3.82 -5.93
CA PRO A 5 -0.19 -2.62 -5.47
C PRO A 5 0.97 -2.99 -4.53
N PRO A 6 2.08 -2.22 -4.52
CA PRO A 6 3.18 -2.44 -3.59
C PRO A 6 2.66 -2.55 -2.15
N TYR A 7 3.09 -3.60 -1.45
CA TYR A 7 2.75 -3.75 -0.04
C TYR A 7 3.31 -2.57 0.75
N ALA A 8 2.62 -2.18 1.84
CA ALA A 8 2.98 -1.07 2.72
C ALA A 8 4.23 -1.38 3.55
N THR A 9 5.34 -1.54 2.85
CA THR A 9 6.65 -1.92 3.34
C THR A 9 7.68 -0.94 2.79
N ARG A 10 8.78 -0.75 3.52
CA ARG A 10 9.85 0.15 3.09
C ARG A 10 10.80 -0.45 2.05
N ILE A 11 10.38 -1.50 1.33
CA ILE A 11 11.17 -2.10 0.26
C ILE A 11 11.18 -1.13 -0.92
N ASP A 12 12.37 -0.85 -1.42
CA ASP A 12 12.56 0.01 -2.56
C ASP A 12 12.47 -0.80 -3.85
N TYR A 13 11.26 -0.95 -4.38
CA TYR A 13 11.03 -1.76 -5.58
C TYR A 13 11.77 -1.24 -6.80
N VAL A 14 11.89 0.08 -6.98
CA VAL A 14 12.67 0.67 -8.09
C VAL A 14 14.14 0.27 -8.00
N VAL A 15 14.71 0.23 -6.79
CA VAL A 15 16.07 -0.26 -6.58
C VAL A 15 16.16 -1.78 -6.77
N ALA A 16 15.17 -2.53 -6.26
CA ALA A 16 15.15 -3.98 -6.33
C ALA A 16 15.04 -4.51 -7.76
N THR A 17 14.35 -3.78 -8.64
CA THR A 17 14.12 -4.18 -10.05
C THR A 17 14.99 -3.39 -11.03
N ARG A 18 16.15 -2.87 -10.60
CA ARG A 18 17.05 -2.10 -11.46
C ARG A 18 17.51 -2.86 -12.71
N PRO A 19 17.89 -4.16 -12.62
CA PRO A 19 18.27 -4.92 -13.81
C PRO A 19 17.16 -4.96 -14.86
N GLU A 20 15.93 -5.22 -14.44
CA GLU A 20 14.74 -5.28 -15.30
C GLU A 20 14.44 -3.91 -15.92
N LEU A 21 14.52 -2.85 -15.13
CA LEU A 21 14.32 -1.47 -15.61
C LEU A 21 15.38 -1.01 -16.61
N ALA A 22 16.62 -1.52 -16.50
CA ALA A 22 17.68 -1.24 -17.47
C ALA A 22 17.39 -1.89 -18.82
N VAL A 23 16.88 -3.12 -18.85
CA VAL A 23 16.45 -3.81 -20.07
C VAL A 23 15.29 -3.08 -20.74
N LEU A 24 14.37 -2.52 -19.94
CA LEU A 24 13.23 -1.73 -20.44
C LEU A 24 13.61 -0.31 -20.89
N SER A 25 14.90 0.03 -20.94
CA SER A 25 15.39 1.35 -21.32
C SER A 25 14.80 2.51 -20.52
N VAL A 26 14.32 2.27 -19.29
CA VAL A 26 13.77 3.31 -18.40
C VAL A 26 14.85 4.33 -17.98
N GLN A 27 16.11 4.08 -18.33
CA GLN A 27 17.25 4.98 -18.15
C GLN A 27 17.39 6.06 -19.22
N SER A 28 16.66 5.99 -20.35
CA SER A 28 16.80 6.97 -21.43
C SER A 28 15.97 8.23 -21.17
N GLY A 29 16.55 9.20 -20.43
CA GLY A 29 16.11 10.60 -20.44
C GLY A 29 15.43 11.15 -19.18
N GLN A 30 15.18 10.33 -18.15
CA GLN A 30 14.65 10.80 -16.86
C GLN A 30 15.51 10.30 -15.69
N PRO A 31 15.75 11.11 -14.65
CA PRO A 31 16.45 10.65 -13.46
C PRO A 31 15.71 9.47 -12.80
N MET A 32 16.43 8.42 -12.40
CA MET A 32 15.87 7.29 -11.64
C MET A 32 15.16 7.75 -10.36
N SER A 33 15.57 8.89 -9.79
CA SER A 33 14.90 9.54 -8.67
C SER A 33 13.47 9.98 -8.99
N SER A 34 13.16 10.35 -10.23
CA SER A 34 11.80 10.73 -10.65
C SER A 34 10.86 9.53 -10.56
N LEU A 35 11.25 8.38 -11.12
CA LEU A 35 10.46 7.15 -11.04
C LEU A 35 10.30 6.70 -9.58
N ARG A 36 11.38 6.75 -8.82
CA ARG A 36 11.39 6.39 -7.39
C ARG A 36 10.49 7.28 -6.56
N ASN A 37 10.34 8.56 -6.89
CA ASN A 37 9.45 9.49 -6.18
C ASN A 37 7.99 9.36 -6.62
N ALA A 38 7.73 8.92 -7.86
CA ALA A 38 6.39 8.72 -8.40
C ALA A 38 5.77 7.38 -7.96
N MET A 39 6.59 6.38 -7.63
CA MET A 39 6.10 5.05 -7.30
C MET A 39 5.38 4.99 -5.94
N LEU A 40 4.18 4.39 -5.93
CA LEU A 40 3.46 4.02 -4.72
C LEU A 40 4.35 3.17 -3.80
N GLY A 41 4.38 3.50 -2.50
CA GLY A 41 5.17 2.77 -1.51
C GLY A 41 6.66 3.08 -1.52
N THR A 42 7.08 4.13 -2.23
CA THR A 42 8.47 4.61 -2.16
C THR A 42 8.92 4.85 -0.72
N PRO A 43 10.12 4.38 -0.33
CA PRO A 43 10.67 4.66 0.99
C PRO A 43 11.15 6.12 1.14
N THR A 44 11.18 6.87 0.04
CA THR A 44 11.60 8.27 0.00
C THR A 44 10.42 9.14 0.44
N MET A 45 10.61 9.92 1.51
CA MET A 45 9.66 10.98 1.83
C MET A 45 9.75 12.04 0.74
N THR A 46 8.69 12.16 -0.05
CA THR A 46 8.62 13.18 -1.09
C THR A 46 8.31 14.53 -0.41
N SER A 47 8.95 15.60 -0.89
CA SER A 47 8.82 16.95 -0.32
C SER A 47 7.35 17.46 -0.31
N PRO A 48 7.03 18.48 0.50
CA PRO A 48 5.68 19.05 0.67
C PRO A 48 4.96 19.54 -0.60
N ALA A 49 5.64 19.60 -1.75
CA ALA A 49 5.00 19.91 -3.03
C ALA A 49 3.94 18.86 -3.46
N GLN A 50 3.85 17.71 -2.77
CA GLN A 50 2.77 16.72 -2.89
C GLN A 50 1.76 16.79 -1.72
N ASP A 51 1.53 17.99 -1.15
CA ASP A 51 0.50 18.28 -0.13
C ASP A 51 -0.96 18.10 -0.62
N ALA A 52 -1.17 17.39 -1.73
CA ALA A 52 -2.49 16.90 -2.11
C ALA A 52 -2.95 15.94 -1.00
N LYS A 53 -3.80 16.43 -0.10
CA LYS A 53 -4.46 15.60 0.91
C LYS A 53 -5.16 14.45 0.20
N ILE A 54 -5.23 13.30 0.87
CA ILE A 54 -6.12 12.21 0.42
C ILE A 54 -7.50 12.85 0.23
N PRO A 55 -8.12 12.75 -0.96
CA PRO A 55 -9.48 13.23 -1.13
C PRO A 55 -10.33 12.60 -0.03
N TRP A 56 -11.06 13.41 0.73
CA TRP A 56 -11.74 12.93 1.94
C TRP A 56 -12.67 11.75 1.64
N LEU A 57 -13.28 11.73 0.44
CA LEU A 57 -14.10 10.65 -0.10
C LEU A 57 -13.35 9.32 -0.23
N LEU A 58 -12.06 9.36 -0.56
CA LEU A 58 -11.21 8.19 -0.73
C LEU A 58 -10.43 7.84 0.54
N MET A 59 -10.66 8.54 1.65
CA MET A 59 -10.06 8.15 2.92
C MET A 59 -10.79 6.93 3.48
N SER A 60 -10.05 5.84 3.64
CA SER A 60 -10.55 4.62 4.29
C SER A 60 -10.60 4.80 5.81
N ASP A 61 -11.67 4.32 6.45
CA ASP A 61 -11.78 4.24 7.90
C ASP A 61 -10.71 3.30 8.47
N THR A 62 -10.45 2.19 7.79
CA THR A 62 -9.39 1.25 8.17
C THR A 62 -8.01 1.88 8.10
N ALA A 63 -7.72 2.66 7.05
CA ALA A 63 -6.48 3.43 6.94
C ALA A 63 -6.38 4.50 8.03
N SER A 64 -7.46 5.23 8.29
CA SER A 64 -7.52 6.27 9.34
C SER A 64 -7.28 5.71 10.74
N ARG A 65 -7.95 4.60 11.07
CA ARG A 65 -7.73 3.87 12.34
C ARG A 65 -6.29 3.39 12.47
N PHE A 66 -5.74 2.83 11.40
CA PHE A 66 -4.34 2.40 11.38
C PHE A 66 -3.37 3.57 11.60
N LEU A 67 -3.55 4.71 10.93
CA LEU A 67 -2.73 5.91 11.14
C LEU A 67 -2.79 6.42 12.57
N GLY A 68 -3.99 6.43 13.18
CA GLY A 68 -4.17 6.79 14.58
C GLY A 68 -3.41 5.86 15.53
N GLN A 69 -3.50 4.54 15.30
CA GLN A 69 -2.78 3.54 16.08
C GLN A 69 -1.26 3.66 15.91
N VAL A 70 -0.77 3.88 14.69
CA VAL A 70 0.66 4.13 14.44
C VAL A 70 1.08 5.40 15.15
N ALA A 71 0.33 6.50 15.04
CA ALA A 71 0.73 7.77 15.66
C ALA A 71 0.77 7.69 17.21
N ALA A 72 -0.16 6.96 17.82
CA ALA A 72 -0.22 6.75 19.26
C ALA A 72 0.79 5.71 19.79
N HIS A 73 1.50 5.02 18.90
CA HIS A 73 2.36 3.91 19.28
C HIS A 73 3.62 4.36 20.03
N ARG A 74 3.95 3.69 21.14
CA ARG A 74 5.10 4.03 22.02
C ARG A 74 6.49 3.95 21.36
N SER A 75 6.61 3.30 20.20
CA SER A 75 7.89 3.18 19.51
C SER A 75 8.47 4.53 19.11
N LYS A 76 9.80 4.59 18.98
CA LYS A 76 10.50 5.80 18.53
C LYS A 76 10.02 6.21 17.12
N ALA A 77 9.74 7.51 16.98
CA ALA A 77 9.34 8.16 15.73
C ALA A 77 8.01 7.68 15.11
N SER A 78 7.18 6.96 15.87
CA SER A 78 5.81 6.54 15.49
C SER A 78 4.94 7.71 15.03
N ALA A 79 4.77 8.72 15.90
CA ALA A 79 3.96 9.92 15.66
C ALA A 79 4.52 10.85 14.57
N GLY A 80 5.80 10.71 14.23
CA GLY A 80 6.48 11.57 13.25
C GLY A 80 6.74 10.86 11.94
N TYR A 81 7.88 10.18 11.85
CA TYR A 81 8.35 9.59 10.60
C TYR A 81 7.42 8.51 10.06
N TYR A 82 6.97 7.57 10.91
CA TYR A 82 6.20 6.41 10.44
C TYR A 82 4.76 6.76 10.08
N SER A 83 4.08 7.59 10.89
CA SER A 83 2.74 8.09 10.56
C SER A 83 2.74 8.81 9.21
N ARG A 84 3.70 9.72 8.97
CA ARG A 84 3.86 10.43 7.69
C ARG A 84 4.15 9.49 6.53
N TYR A 85 4.96 8.45 6.76
CA TYR A 85 5.24 7.44 5.74
C TYR A 85 3.98 6.70 5.31
N PHE A 86 3.16 6.23 6.25
CA PHE A 86 1.91 5.54 5.92
C PHE A 86 0.88 6.50 5.32
N GLU A 87 0.85 7.76 5.75
CA GLU A 87 -0.01 8.77 5.13
C GLU A 87 0.36 8.99 3.65
N GLN A 88 1.65 9.09 3.33
CA GLN A 88 2.14 9.15 1.94
C GLN A 88 1.76 7.89 1.15
N TYR A 89 1.86 6.71 1.78
CA TYR A 89 1.43 5.46 1.16
C TYR A 89 -0.07 5.48 0.81
N PHE A 90 -0.94 5.88 1.74
CA PHE A 90 -2.38 5.93 1.50
C PHE A 90 -2.79 7.01 0.49
N ARG A 91 -2.05 8.13 0.40
CA ARG A 91 -2.20 9.10 -0.70
C ARG A 91 -1.97 8.46 -2.06
N GLY A 92 -0.83 7.80 -2.23
CA GLY A 92 -0.53 7.13 -3.48
C GLY A 92 -1.53 6.02 -3.81
N LEU A 93 -2.02 5.31 -2.79
CA LEU A 93 -3.02 4.25 -2.96
C LEU A 93 -4.36 4.83 -3.43
N ALA A 94 -4.81 5.94 -2.84
CA ALA A 94 -6.03 6.64 -3.27
C ALA A 94 -5.91 7.16 -4.70
N SER A 95 -4.76 7.74 -5.08
CA SER A 95 -4.48 8.14 -6.47
C SER A 95 -4.52 6.94 -7.41
N ALA A 96 -3.93 5.81 -7.04
CA ALA A 96 -3.98 4.59 -7.84
C ALA A 96 -5.43 4.10 -8.00
N VAL A 97 -6.23 4.07 -6.94
CA VAL A 97 -7.65 3.68 -7.01
C VAL A 97 -8.43 4.62 -7.94
N SER A 98 -8.27 5.93 -7.78
CA SER A 98 -8.92 6.93 -8.63
C SER A 98 -8.57 6.72 -10.12
N GLU A 99 -7.31 6.47 -10.43
CA GLU A 99 -6.89 6.19 -11.81
C GLU A 99 -7.44 4.87 -12.32
N MET A 100 -7.42 3.81 -11.51
CA MET A 100 -8.00 2.51 -11.88
C MET A 100 -9.48 2.65 -12.24
N THR A 101 -10.25 3.39 -11.43
CA THR A 101 -11.68 3.57 -11.66
C THR A 101 -11.95 4.49 -12.83
N ARG A 102 -11.07 5.46 -13.11
CA ARG A 102 -11.17 6.35 -14.28
C ARG A 102 -10.94 5.60 -15.60
N VAL A 103 -10.04 4.62 -15.62
CA VAL A 103 -9.67 3.91 -16.87
C VAL A 103 -10.44 2.61 -17.09
N CYS A 104 -11.01 2.02 -16.04
CA CYS A 104 -11.86 0.84 -16.16
C CYS A 104 -13.31 1.27 -16.47
N THR A 105 -13.99 0.52 -17.35
CA THR A 105 -15.45 0.70 -17.50
C THR A 105 -16.18 0.28 -16.21
N GLU A 106 -17.38 0.80 -16.01
CA GLU A 106 -18.21 0.48 -14.84
C GLU A 106 -18.44 -1.04 -14.71
N ASP A 107 -18.59 -1.76 -15.81
CA ASP A 107 -18.77 -3.22 -15.81
C ASP A 107 -17.46 -4.02 -15.82
N ALA A 108 -16.29 -3.38 -15.83
CA ALA A 108 -15.03 -4.10 -15.83
C ALA A 108 -14.68 -4.60 -14.41
N PRO A 109 -14.43 -5.91 -14.21
CA PRO A 109 -13.99 -6.41 -12.91
C PRO A 109 -12.58 -5.89 -12.58
N ILE A 110 -12.33 -5.60 -11.30
CA ILE A 110 -11.03 -5.18 -10.77
C ILE A 110 -10.56 -6.24 -9.77
N ALA A 111 -9.48 -6.94 -10.11
CA ALA A 111 -8.85 -7.95 -9.26
C ALA A 111 -7.54 -7.41 -8.68
N LEU A 112 -7.47 -7.30 -7.36
CA LEU A 112 -6.30 -6.82 -6.62
C LEU A 112 -5.78 -7.93 -5.70
N VAL A 113 -4.51 -8.30 -5.88
CA VAL A 113 -3.83 -9.20 -4.95
C VAL A 113 -3.02 -8.36 -3.97
N VAL A 114 -3.38 -8.42 -2.70
CA VAL A 114 -2.76 -7.63 -1.64
C VAL A 114 -2.39 -8.47 -0.44
N GLN A 115 -1.36 -8.04 0.27
CA GLN A 115 -0.93 -8.68 1.50
C GLN A 115 -1.04 -7.72 2.67
N ASP A 116 -1.53 -8.23 3.79
CA ASP A 116 -1.45 -7.51 5.05
C ASP A 116 -0.02 -7.13 5.37
N SER A 117 0.12 -5.92 5.91
CA SER A 117 1.38 -5.38 6.41
C SER A 117 1.27 -5.10 7.90
N TYR A 118 2.41 -4.91 8.56
CA TYR A 118 2.44 -4.66 10.00
C TYR A 118 3.41 -3.54 10.32
N TYR A 119 2.95 -2.57 11.11
CA TYR A 119 3.82 -1.68 11.85
C TYR A 119 3.94 -2.21 13.28
N LYS A 120 5.04 -2.93 13.55
CA LYS A 120 5.22 -3.63 14.84
C LYS A 120 4.04 -4.60 15.09
N GLU A 121 3.28 -4.43 16.17
CA GLU A 121 2.06 -5.18 16.49
C GLU A 121 0.80 -4.68 15.76
N VAL A 122 0.83 -3.48 15.16
CA VAL A 122 -0.32 -2.88 14.51
C VAL A 122 -0.48 -3.48 13.11
N ARG A 123 -1.57 -4.22 12.90
CA ARG A 123 -1.91 -4.84 11.61
C ARG A 123 -2.54 -3.81 10.67
N LEU A 124 -2.05 -3.74 9.44
CA LEU A 124 -2.69 -3.08 8.32
C LEU A 124 -3.43 -4.11 7.46
N ASP A 125 -4.77 -4.09 7.53
CA ASP A 125 -5.63 -4.88 6.65
C ASP A 125 -5.81 -4.15 5.32
N LEU A 126 -4.93 -4.44 4.37
CA LEU A 126 -4.86 -3.69 3.11
C LEU A 126 -6.05 -4.02 2.18
N ALA A 127 -6.61 -5.22 2.29
CA ALA A 127 -7.81 -5.60 1.54
C ALA A 127 -9.01 -4.77 1.98
N ALA A 128 -9.21 -4.60 3.29
CA ALA A 128 -10.26 -3.73 3.82
C ALA A 128 -10.10 -2.26 3.37
N VAL A 129 -8.86 -1.73 3.40
CA VAL A 129 -8.58 -0.37 2.90
C VAL A 129 -9.00 -0.20 1.45
N LEU A 130 -8.58 -1.12 0.57
CA LEU A 130 -8.91 -1.06 -0.85
C LEU A 130 -10.40 -1.24 -1.13
N ARG A 131 -11.08 -2.13 -0.38
CA ARG A 131 -12.53 -2.30 -0.47
C ARG A 131 -13.24 -0.99 -0.18
N GLU A 132 -12.92 -0.34 0.96
CA GLU A 132 -13.51 0.94 1.35
C GLU A 132 -13.25 2.03 0.29
N MET A 133 -12.03 2.13 -0.25
CA MET A 133 -11.70 3.08 -1.32
C MET A 133 -12.46 2.79 -2.63
N LEU A 134 -12.55 1.53 -3.05
CA LEU A 134 -13.29 1.14 -4.26
C LEU A 134 -14.79 1.39 -4.09
N THR A 135 -15.34 1.18 -2.89
CA THR A 135 -16.73 1.52 -2.58
C THR A 135 -17.00 3.00 -2.71
N ALA A 136 -16.09 3.87 -2.25
CA ALA A 136 -16.21 5.30 -2.44
C ALA A 136 -16.21 5.73 -3.93
N THR A 137 -15.70 4.89 -4.83
CA THR A 137 -15.72 5.12 -6.29
C THR A 137 -16.90 4.46 -7.02
N GLY A 138 -17.86 3.88 -6.29
CA GLY A 138 -19.07 3.28 -6.87
C GLY A 138 -19.05 1.75 -7.00
N ARG A 139 -18.01 1.05 -6.54
CA ARG A 139 -17.97 -0.43 -6.53
C ARG A 139 -18.64 -0.99 -5.29
N SER A 140 -19.71 -1.76 -5.43
CA SER A 140 -20.48 -2.29 -4.29
C SER A 140 -20.30 -3.79 -4.06
N THR A 141 -20.01 -4.56 -5.12
CA THR A 141 -19.95 -6.02 -5.04
C THR A 141 -18.50 -6.51 -4.98
N PHE A 142 -18.18 -7.29 -3.94
CA PHE A 142 -16.84 -7.82 -3.73
C PHE A 142 -16.85 -9.32 -3.45
N GLN A 143 -15.87 -10.02 -4.01
CA GLN A 143 -15.51 -11.38 -3.65
C GLN A 143 -14.10 -11.36 -3.09
N GLU A 144 -13.85 -12.17 -2.05
CA GLU A 144 -12.54 -12.27 -1.43
C GLU A 144 -12.10 -13.71 -1.26
N LYS A 145 -10.82 -13.93 -1.53
CA LYS A 145 -10.15 -15.19 -1.23
C LYS A 145 -8.83 -14.92 -0.53
N SER A 146 -8.73 -15.38 0.71
CA SER A 146 -7.51 -15.24 1.50
C SER A 146 -6.65 -16.51 1.47
N PHE A 147 -5.34 -16.29 1.48
CA PHE A 147 -4.30 -17.31 1.48
C PHE A 147 -3.37 -17.03 2.65
N SER A 148 -3.01 -18.09 3.39
CA SER A 148 -2.01 -17.98 4.45
C SER A 148 -0.62 -18.11 3.86
N THR A 149 0.23 -17.10 4.01
CA THR A 149 1.61 -17.13 3.54
C THR A 149 2.60 -17.04 4.70
N GLY A 150 3.73 -17.74 4.57
CA GLY A 150 4.85 -17.60 5.49
C GLY A 150 5.57 -16.28 5.24
N THR A 151 5.95 -15.55 6.29
CA THR A 151 6.74 -14.32 6.15
C THR A 151 8.20 -14.56 6.47
N ARG A 152 9.11 -13.91 5.72
CA ARG A 152 10.55 -13.88 6.07
C ARG A 152 10.81 -13.20 7.42
N ALA A 153 9.86 -12.39 7.92
CA ALA A 153 9.92 -11.78 9.25
C ALA A 153 9.92 -12.82 10.38
N ALA A 154 9.35 -14.02 10.17
CA ALA A 154 9.32 -15.11 11.14
C ALA A 154 10.72 -15.59 11.55
N THR A 155 11.72 -15.37 10.69
CA THR A 155 13.11 -15.81 10.89
C THR A 155 13.93 -14.81 11.72
N ASN A 156 13.48 -13.56 11.87
CA ASN A 156 14.23 -12.53 12.60
C ASN A 156 13.86 -12.49 14.10
N PRO A 157 14.80 -12.81 15.03
CA PRO A 157 14.52 -12.87 16.46
C PRO A 157 14.05 -11.55 17.06
N LYS A 158 14.55 -10.41 16.56
CA LYS A 158 14.21 -9.07 17.07
C LYS A 158 12.75 -8.69 16.80
N VAL A 159 12.10 -9.35 15.84
CA VAL A 159 10.68 -9.09 15.53
C VAL A 159 9.76 -9.85 16.50
N ARG A 160 10.25 -10.91 17.15
CA ARG A 160 9.49 -11.66 18.18
C ARG A 160 9.18 -10.84 19.42
N GLU A 161 10.00 -9.83 19.71
CA GLU A 161 9.77 -8.88 20.80
C GLU A 161 8.43 -8.14 20.66
N TYR A 162 7.97 -7.91 19.41
CA TYR A 162 6.75 -7.15 19.12
C TYR A 162 5.59 -8.03 18.63
N ARG A 163 5.84 -9.29 18.27
CA ARG A 163 4.84 -10.12 17.58
C ARG A 163 5.10 -11.61 17.77
N SER A 164 4.07 -12.35 18.16
CA SER A 164 4.11 -13.81 18.32
C SER A 164 3.62 -14.58 17.08
N THR A 165 2.76 -13.99 16.24
CA THR A 165 2.13 -14.68 15.10
C THR A 165 2.60 -14.13 13.76
N PHE A 166 3.47 -14.83 13.02
CA PHE A 166 4.13 -14.32 11.80
C PHE A 166 3.43 -14.63 10.47
N LYS A 167 2.19 -15.10 10.49
CA LYS A 167 1.45 -15.36 9.25
C LYS A 167 1.10 -14.03 8.58
N ALA A 168 1.49 -13.87 7.32
CA ALA A 168 0.87 -12.86 6.47
C ALA A 168 -0.39 -13.46 5.88
N ARG A 169 -1.38 -12.60 5.67
CA ARG A 169 -2.57 -12.92 4.91
C ARG A 169 -2.42 -12.21 3.58
N GLU A 170 -2.34 -13.01 2.53
CA GLU A 170 -2.54 -12.51 1.17
C GLU A 170 -4.02 -12.67 0.84
N THR A 171 -4.59 -11.69 0.15
CA THR A 171 -6.00 -11.64 -0.18
C THR A 171 -6.13 -11.22 -1.64
N LEU A 172 -6.81 -12.04 -2.42
CA LEU A 172 -7.41 -11.63 -3.68
C LEU A 172 -8.71 -10.89 -3.33
N LEU A 173 -8.76 -9.60 -3.65
CA LEU A 173 -9.95 -8.76 -3.62
C LEU A 173 -10.45 -8.59 -5.06
N LEU A 174 -11.65 -9.08 -5.34
CA LEU A 174 -12.28 -8.95 -6.65
C LEU A 174 -13.52 -8.06 -6.53
N ALA A 175 -13.45 -6.85 -7.07
CA ALA A 175 -14.62 -6.01 -7.30
C ALA A 175 -15.27 -6.47 -8.60
N VAL A 176 -16.53 -6.89 -8.52
CA VAL A 176 -17.35 -7.28 -9.68
C VAL A 176 -18.40 -6.20 -9.95
N PRO A 177 -18.98 -6.16 -11.17
CA PRO A 177 -20.12 -5.30 -11.47
C PRO A 177 -21.29 -5.49 -10.50
#